data_AF-A0A7C3EU20-F1
#
_entry.id   AF-A0A7C3EU20-F1
#
_cell.length_a   1.000
_cell.length_b   1.000
_cell.length_c   1.000
_cell.angle_alpha   90.00
_cell.angle_beta   90.00
_cell.angle_gamma   90.00
#
_symmetry.space_group_name_H-M   'P 1'
#
loop_
_entity.id
_entity.type
_entity.pdbx_description
1 polymer ?
#
loop_
_entity_poly.entity_id
_entity_poly.type
_entity_poly.pdbx_seq_one_letter_code
_entity_poly.pdbx_strand_id
1 'polypeptide(L)'
;MPRKMSEDRKQSVLDHLQELRRRLIRSIIAIAVASVIAFVFYDWIFYILKLPTQGINLVYIEMTEMIGTIMKVCLFAGIILAMPYLVYQGIMFVSPALTSREKKYVYIILPWIALMFMGGVVFGYFVLIPPATRFLISFGADIASPEIRVGNYVAVVARLLLAIGIVFEMPVITTFLARLGVLKPQWLSKHRRLAIIFAFILAAIITPTFDPINQSLVAIPLIVLYEMSIWLAKLVQKRPPAEEAA
;
A
#
# COMPACT_ATOMS: atom_id res chain seq x y z
N MET A 1 -3.22 6.51 46.85
CA MET A 1 -2.51 5.81 45.74
C MET A 1 -2.99 6.07 44.29
N PRO A 2 -3.90 7.02 43.94
CA PRO A 2 -4.29 7.22 42.53
C PRO A 2 -3.31 8.09 41.70
N ARG A 3 -2.42 8.87 42.34
CA ARG A 3 -1.54 9.85 41.68
C ARG A 3 -0.29 9.25 41.01
N LYS A 4 0.18 8.08 41.45
CA LYS A 4 1.33 7.36 40.82
C LYS A 4 0.93 6.69 39.50
N MET A 5 -0.27 6.10 39.42
CA MET A 5 -0.76 5.47 38.19
C MET A 5 -1.06 6.45 37.05
N SER A 6 -1.28 7.74 37.35
CA SER A 6 -1.46 8.79 36.34
C SER A 6 -0.14 9.33 35.77
N GLU A 7 0.94 9.28 36.55
CA GLU A 7 2.27 9.74 36.11
C GLU A 7 2.92 8.70 35.18
N ASP A 8 2.90 7.41 35.54
CA ASP A 8 3.43 6.31 34.70
C ASP A 8 2.70 6.22 33.34
N ARG A 9 1.37 6.42 33.32
CA ARG A 9 0.59 6.45 32.07
C ARG A 9 0.92 7.67 31.21
N LYS A 10 1.19 8.83 31.82
CA LYS A 10 1.61 10.02 31.07
C LYS A 10 2.99 9.85 30.46
N GLN A 11 3.95 9.30 31.22
CA GLN A 11 5.29 8.99 30.69
C GLN A 11 5.22 7.99 29.54
N SER A 12 4.43 6.91 29.69
CA SER A 12 4.25 5.92 28.60
C SER A 12 3.64 6.50 27.32
N VAL A 13 2.64 7.40 27.41
CA VAL A 13 2.05 8.05 26.23
C VAL A 13 3.04 9.02 25.58
N LEU A 14 3.76 9.81 26.39
CA LEU A 14 4.76 10.75 25.88
C LEU A 14 5.91 10.00 25.17
N ASP A 15 6.36 8.87 25.72
CA ASP A 15 7.40 8.04 25.12
C ASP A 15 6.95 7.45 23.78
N HIS A 16 5.70 6.96 23.70
CA HIS A 16 5.15 6.45 22.44
C HIS A 16 5.01 7.54 21.37
N LEU A 17 4.63 8.77 21.76
CA LEU A 17 4.59 9.92 20.85
C LEU A 17 5.99 10.34 20.35
N GLN A 18 7.00 10.28 21.22
CA GLN A 18 8.39 10.54 20.82
C GLN A 18 8.90 9.50 19.83
N GLU A 19 8.54 8.23 20.02
CA GLU A 19 8.86 7.16 19.09
C GLU A 19 8.18 7.37 17.73
N LEU A 20 6.88 7.69 17.70
CA LEU A 20 6.15 8.01 16.49
C LEU A 20 6.85 9.11 15.69
N ARG A 21 7.19 10.22 16.36
CA ARG A 21 7.87 11.36 15.73
C ARG A 21 9.19 10.94 15.10
N ARG A 22 10.01 10.18 15.84
CA ARG A 22 11.33 9.73 15.35
C ARG A 22 11.20 8.84 14.12
N ARG A 23 10.22 7.94 14.10
CA ARG A 23 9.96 7.04 12.97
C ARG A 23 9.40 7.80 11.78
N LEU A 24 8.48 8.73 12.01
CA LEU A 24 7.91 9.57 10.97
C LEU A 24 8.99 10.42 10.27
N ILE A 25 9.91 11.04 11.03
CA ILE A 25 11.03 11.80 10.46
C ILE A 25 11.91 10.89 9.59
N ARG A 26 12.24 9.68 10.05
CA ARG A 26 13.02 8.72 9.26
C ARG A 26 12.30 8.28 7.98
N SER A 27 10.99 8.08 8.05
CA SER A 27 10.14 7.77 6.90
C SER A 27 10.13 8.92 5.87
N ILE A 28 10.00 10.17 6.34
CA ILE A 28 10.05 11.36 5.47
C ILE A 28 11.42 11.49 4.80
N ILE A 29 12.52 11.30 5.55
CA ILE A 29 13.87 11.32 5.00
C ILE A 29 14.05 10.23 3.93
N ALA A 30 13.56 9.01 4.20
CA ALA A 30 13.63 7.92 3.22
C ALA A 30 12.86 8.24 1.93
N ILE A 31 11.65 8.81 2.04
CA ILE A 31 10.86 9.26 0.89
C ILE A 31 11.62 10.36 0.14
N ALA A 32 12.20 11.35 0.84
CA ALA A 32 12.94 12.44 0.22
C ALA A 32 14.16 11.93 -0.55
N VAL A 33 14.98 11.07 0.05
CA VAL A 33 16.15 10.45 -0.60
C VAL A 33 15.72 9.61 -1.81
N ALA A 34 14.70 8.78 -1.66
CA ALA A 34 14.17 7.97 -2.76
C ALA A 34 13.59 8.82 -3.89
N SER A 35 12.96 9.96 -3.57
CA SER A 35 12.43 10.90 -4.57
C SER A 35 13.55 11.61 -5.33
N VAL A 36 14.67 11.95 -4.66
CA VAL A 36 15.86 12.48 -5.32
C VAL A 36 16.47 11.45 -6.26
N ILE A 37 16.55 10.19 -5.84
CA ILE A 37 16.99 9.09 -6.71
C ILE A 37 16.05 8.96 -7.92
N ALA A 38 14.73 8.94 -7.69
CA ALA A 38 13.74 8.88 -8.76
C ALA A 38 13.85 10.07 -9.74
N PHE A 39 14.22 11.26 -9.24
CA PHE A 39 14.46 12.44 -10.07
C PHE A 39 15.62 12.26 -11.04
N VAL A 40 16.68 11.53 -10.68
CA VAL A 40 17.79 11.22 -11.61
C VAL A 40 17.32 10.32 -12.76
N PHE A 41 16.32 9.47 -12.52
CA PHE A 41 15.80 8.50 -13.51
C PHE A 41 14.43 8.88 -14.07
N TYR A 42 14.02 10.16 -13.97
CA TYR A 42 12.66 10.57 -14.30
C TYR A 42 12.28 10.24 -15.75
N ASP A 43 13.18 10.41 -16.71
CA ASP A 43 12.94 10.10 -18.13
C ASP A 43 12.52 8.63 -18.34
N TRP A 44 13.20 7.71 -17.66
CA TRP A 44 12.90 6.29 -17.73
C TRP A 44 11.56 5.95 -17.05
N ILE A 45 11.28 6.59 -15.91
CA ILE A 45 10.00 6.42 -15.22
C ILE A 45 8.85 6.92 -16.11
N PHE A 46 9.00 8.07 -16.78
CA PHE A 46 8.00 8.59 -17.72
C PHE A 46 7.82 7.68 -18.94
N TYR A 47 8.90 7.12 -19.47
CA TYR A 47 8.82 6.13 -20.54
C TYR A 47 7.93 4.96 -20.13
N ILE A 48 8.19 4.38 -18.96
CA ILE A 48 7.37 3.29 -18.41
C ILE A 48 5.93 3.76 -18.20
N LEU A 49 5.69 4.91 -17.58
CA LEU A 49 4.33 5.39 -17.34
C LEU A 49 3.55 5.62 -18.63
N LYS A 50 4.20 5.90 -19.77
CA LYS A 50 3.55 6.10 -21.06
C LYS A 50 3.26 4.79 -21.81
N LEU A 51 3.98 3.69 -21.56
CA LEU A 51 3.75 2.43 -22.29
C LEU A 51 2.28 1.93 -22.28
N PRO A 52 1.53 2.00 -21.15
CA PRO A 52 0.15 1.51 -21.11
C PRO A 52 -0.84 2.43 -21.85
N THR A 53 -0.40 3.59 -22.35
CA THR A 53 -1.29 4.56 -22.98
C THR A 53 -1.71 4.15 -24.39
N GLN A 54 -1.13 3.11 -24.99
CA GLN A 54 -1.56 2.53 -26.27
C GLN A 54 -1.86 3.58 -27.39
N GLY A 55 -1.09 4.67 -27.44
CA GLY A 55 -1.25 5.72 -28.46
C GLY A 55 -2.11 6.92 -28.06
N ILE A 56 -2.52 7.06 -26.79
CA ILE A 56 -3.12 8.31 -26.28
C ILE A 56 -2.09 9.43 -26.35
N ASN A 57 -2.44 10.50 -27.04
CA ASN A 57 -1.67 11.74 -27.02
C ASN A 57 -1.94 12.47 -25.71
N LEU A 58 -0.92 12.50 -24.84
CA LEU A 58 -0.96 13.28 -23.61
C LEU A 58 -0.57 14.72 -23.91
N VAL A 59 -1.46 15.65 -23.55
CA VAL A 59 -1.24 17.09 -23.72
C VAL A 59 -0.89 17.74 -22.38
N TYR A 60 -0.24 18.90 -22.41
CA TYR A 60 -0.10 19.79 -21.27
C TYR A 60 -0.68 21.14 -21.66
N ILE A 61 -1.48 21.74 -20.78
CA ILE A 61 -2.21 22.99 -21.09
C ILE A 61 -1.43 24.20 -20.57
N GLU A 62 -0.88 24.09 -19.36
CA GLU A 62 -0.15 25.17 -18.72
C GLU A 62 1.35 25.05 -19.00
N MET A 63 2.03 26.19 -19.17
CA MET A 63 3.47 26.26 -19.41
C MET A 63 4.29 25.59 -18.30
N THR A 64 3.82 25.66 -17.05
CA THR A 64 4.50 25.11 -15.87
C THR A 64 4.02 23.71 -15.48
N GLU A 65 3.03 23.14 -16.17
CA GLU A 65 2.41 21.85 -15.80
C GLU A 65 3.42 20.71 -15.77
N MET A 66 4.34 20.69 -16.74
CA MET A 66 5.32 19.61 -16.87
C MET A 66 6.27 19.56 -15.69
N ILE A 67 6.70 20.72 -15.17
CA ILE A 67 7.58 20.80 -13.99
C ILE A 67 6.87 20.16 -12.79
N GLY A 68 5.62 20.57 -12.52
CA GLY A 68 4.83 20.00 -11.43
C GLY A 68 4.54 18.51 -11.61
N THR A 69 4.35 18.07 -12.85
CA THR A 69 4.10 16.67 -13.18
C THR A 69 5.34 15.81 -12.95
N ILE A 70 6.52 16.27 -13.38
CA ILE A 70 7.79 15.59 -13.10
C ILE A 70 8.01 15.45 -11.60
N MET A 71 7.84 16.54 -10.84
CA MET A 71 7.99 16.49 -9.38
C MET A 71 7.02 15.50 -8.72
N LYS A 72 5.77 15.43 -9.19
CA LYS A 72 4.79 14.42 -8.71
C LYS A 72 5.25 13.00 -9.04
N VAL A 73 5.70 12.73 -10.27
CA VAL A 73 6.22 11.41 -10.66
C VAL A 73 7.36 10.99 -9.74
N CYS A 74 8.33 11.87 -9.54
CA CYS A 74 9.50 11.58 -8.71
C CYS A 74 9.11 11.35 -7.25
N LEU A 75 8.16 12.12 -6.71
CA LEU A 75 7.64 11.92 -5.36
C LEU A 75 6.94 10.56 -5.22
N PHE A 76 6.03 10.23 -6.15
CA PHE A 76 5.30 8.97 -6.09
C PHE A 76 6.19 7.76 -6.30
N ALA A 77 7.12 7.82 -7.25
CA ALA A 77 8.14 6.80 -7.46
C ALA A 77 9.06 6.67 -6.23
N GLY A 78 9.41 7.79 -5.59
CA GLY A 78 10.14 7.82 -4.33
C GLY A 78 9.40 7.12 -3.19
N ILE A 79 8.08 7.35 -3.05
CA ILE A 79 7.24 6.64 -2.08
C ILE A 79 7.21 5.13 -2.37
N ILE A 80 7.02 4.75 -3.63
CA ILE A 80 7.04 3.34 -4.09
C ILE A 80 8.37 2.68 -3.71
N LEU A 81 9.49 3.33 -4.03
CA LEU A 81 10.83 2.80 -3.73
C LEU A 81 11.12 2.74 -2.23
N ALA A 82 10.64 3.72 -1.46
CA ALA A 82 10.81 3.76 0.00
C ALA A 82 9.86 2.80 0.73
N MET A 83 8.85 2.23 0.07
CA MET A 83 7.74 1.56 0.74
C MET A 83 8.14 0.38 1.64
N PRO A 84 9.10 -0.49 1.26
CA PRO A 84 9.53 -1.57 2.14
C PRO A 84 10.08 -1.06 3.47
N TYR A 85 10.79 0.06 3.44
CA TYR A 85 11.29 0.73 4.63
C TYR A 85 10.18 1.43 5.43
N LEU A 86 9.17 2.00 4.75
CA LEU A 86 8.01 2.60 5.40
C LEU A 86 7.19 1.57 6.18
N VAL A 87 6.95 0.39 5.59
CA VAL A 87 6.25 -0.71 6.27
C VAL A 87 7.06 -1.20 7.46
N TYR A 88 8.39 -1.33 7.32
CA TYR A 88 9.28 -1.66 8.43
C TYR A 88 9.14 -0.67 9.61
N GLN A 89 9.16 0.63 9.33
CA GLN A 89 8.98 1.65 10.37
C GLN A 89 7.59 1.58 11.01
N GLY A 90 6.55 1.31 10.23
CA GLY A 90 5.18 1.14 10.72
C GLY A 90 5.04 -0.08 11.64
N ILE A 91 5.58 -1.23 11.24
CA ILE A 91 5.57 -2.45 12.06
C ILE A 91 6.27 -2.22 13.40
N MET A 92 7.45 -1.63 13.35
CA MET A 92 8.24 -1.37 14.55
C MET A 92 7.63 -0.28 15.44
N PHE A 93 6.74 0.57 14.91
CA PHE A 93 5.95 1.52 15.70
C PHE A 93 4.80 0.85 16.45
N VAL A 94 4.08 -0.07 15.81
CA VAL A 94 2.90 -0.73 16.40
C VAL A 94 3.29 -1.70 17.52
N SER A 95 4.48 -2.30 17.43
CA SER A 95 4.96 -3.25 18.44
C SER A 95 6.32 -2.82 19.01
N PRO A 96 6.36 -1.80 19.88
CA PRO A 96 7.60 -1.40 20.55
C PRO A 96 8.04 -2.46 21.58
N ALA A 97 7.08 -3.25 22.08
CA ALA A 97 7.27 -4.33 23.04
C ALA A 97 7.78 -5.65 22.43
N LEU A 98 8.19 -5.66 21.15
CA LEU A 98 8.76 -6.86 20.52
C LEU A 98 9.99 -7.33 21.29
N THR A 99 9.97 -8.60 21.68
CA THR A 99 11.13 -9.27 22.25
C THR A 99 12.28 -9.30 21.23
N SER A 100 13.53 -9.41 21.70
CA SER A 100 14.70 -9.47 20.81
C SER A 100 14.61 -10.62 19.78
N ARG A 101 13.89 -11.70 20.11
CA ARG A 101 13.62 -12.81 19.19
C ARG A 101 12.61 -12.44 18.11
N GLU A 102 11.61 -11.62 18.42
CA GLU A 102 10.58 -11.17 17.47
C GLU A 102 11.11 -10.12 16.50
N LYS A 103 12.02 -9.25 16.95
CA LYS A 103 12.73 -8.31 16.07
C LYS A 103 13.49 -9.00 14.94
N LYS A 104 14.04 -10.20 15.17
CA LYS A 104 14.69 -11.00 14.12
C LYS A 104 13.72 -11.36 13.00
N TYR A 105 12.45 -11.66 13.33
CA TYR A 105 11.44 -11.97 12.32
C TYR A 105 11.11 -10.75 11.46
N VAL A 106 11.11 -9.53 12.01
CA VAL A 106 10.90 -8.30 11.22
C VAL A 106 11.92 -8.20 10.08
N TYR A 107 13.19 -8.54 10.33
CA TYR A 107 14.21 -8.56 9.28
C TYR A 107 14.01 -9.69 8.27
N ILE A 108 13.50 -10.85 8.70
CA ILE A 108 13.19 -11.98 7.81
C ILE A 108 11.99 -11.67 6.91
N ILE A 109 11.00 -10.90 7.36
CA ILE A 109 9.84 -10.54 6.53
C ILE A 109 10.12 -9.40 5.55
N LEU A 110 11.16 -8.59 5.78
CA LEU A 110 11.49 -7.43 4.95
C LEU A 110 11.60 -7.73 3.44
N PRO A 111 12.27 -8.81 2.98
CA PRO A 111 12.26 -9.16 1.56
C PRO A 111 10.86 -9.53 1.05
N TRP A 112 10.00 -10.12 1.90
CA TRP A 112 8.62 -10.46 1.54
C TRP A 112 7.72 -9.21 1.40
N ILE A 113 7.94 -8.20 2.25
CA ILE A 113 7.32 -6.86 2.12
C ILE A 113 7.67 -6.29 0.73
N ALA A 114 8.96 -6.20 0.42
CA ALA A 114 9.41 -5.68 -0.87
C ALA A 114 8.85 -6.48 -2.06
N LEU A 115 8.85 -7.80 -1.97
CA LEU A 115 8.32 -8.67 -3.01
C LEU A 115 6.81 -8.48 -3.22
N MET A 116 6.02 -8.43 -2.14
CA MET A 116 4.58 -8.24 -2.22
C MET A 116 4.21 -6.85 -2.73
N PHE A 117 4.89 -5.81 -2.25
CA PHE A 117 4.68 -4.45 -2.74
C PHE A 117 4.98 -4.32 -4.22
N MET A 118 6.15 -4.81 -4.66
CA MET A 118 6.54 -4.81 -6.07
C MET A 118 5.56 -5.64 -6.90
N GLY A 119 5.12 -6.79 -6.39
CA GLY A 119 4.06 -7.59 -7.01
C GLY A 119 2.76 -6.80 -7.18
N GLY A 120 2.37 -6.01 -6.18
CA GLY A 120 1.21 -5.12 -6.26
C GLY A 120 1.37 -4.00 -7.28
N VAL A 121 2.53 -3.36 -7.33
CA VAL A 121 2.83 -2.31 -8.32
C VAL A 121 2.82 -2.90 -9.74
N VAL A 122 3.45 -4.05 -9.95
CA VAL A 122 3.46 -4.77 -11.23
C VAL A 122 2.03 -5.18 -11.63
N PHE A 123 1.26 -5.74 -10.68
CA PHE A 123 -0.14 -6.10 -10.92
C PHE A 123 -0.98 -4.87 -11.29
N GLY A 124 -0.87 -3.78 -10.53
CA GLY A 124 -1.57 -2.53 -10.82
C GLY A 124 -1.20 -2.00 -12.21
N TYR A 125 0.07 -2.02 -12.55
CA TYR A 125 0.57 -1.47 -13.80
C TYR A 125 0.14 -2.29 -15.03
N PHE A 126 0.29 -3.62 -15.00
CA PHE A 126 0.01 -4.46 -16.16
C PHE A 126 -1.44 -4.96 -16.25
N VAL A 127 -2.12 -5.12 -15.11
CA VAL A 127 -3.46 -5.72 -15.09
C VAL A 127 -4.56 -4.67 -14.93
N LEU A 128 -4.33 -3.63 -14.11
CA LEU A 128 -5.39 -2.66 -13.77
C LEU A 128 -5.37 -1.41 -14.64
N ILE A 129 -4.19 -0.85 -14.95
CA ILE A 129 -4.12 0.38 -15.77
C ILE A 129 -4.73 0.18 -17.16
N PRO A 130 -4.39 -0.86 -17.95
CA PRO A 130 -4.90 -0.98 -19.33
C PRO A 130 -6.43 -1.02 -19.46
N PRO A 131 -7.19 -1.82 -18.67
CA PRO A 131 -8.65 -1.78 -18.74
C PRO A 131 -9.23 -0.48 -18.20
N ALA A 132 -8.63 0.11 -17.16
CA ALA A 132 -9.09 1.39 -16.62
C ALA A 132 -8.93 2.54 -17.64
N THR A 133 -7.78 2.64 -18.31
CA THR A 133 -7.55 3.67 -19.35
C THR A 133 -8.45 3.43 -20.56
N ARG A 134 -8.57 2.18 -21.02
CA ARG A 134 -9.46 1.82 -22.13
C ARG A 134 -10.90 2.22 -21.84
N PHE A 135 -11.42 1.91 -20.64
CA PHE A 135 -12.77 2.30 -20.25
C PHE A 135 -12.92 3.82 -20.24
N LEU A 136 -12.03 4.54 -19.55
CA LEU A 136 -12.08 6.01 -19.42
C LEU A 136 -12.08 6.75 -20.75
N ILE A 137 -11.47 6.16 -21.80
CA ILE A 137 -11.40 6.77 -23.13
C ILE A 137 -12.58 6.37 -24.01
N SER A 138 -12.99 5.10 -23.95
CA SER A 138 -14.13 4.62 -24.72
C SER A 138 -15.45 5.18 -24.21
N PHE A 139 -15.52 5.53 -22.94
CA PHE A 139 -16.71 6.03 -22.29
C PHE A 139 -16.99 7.48 -22.72
N GLY A 140 -18.06 7.70 -23.49
CA GLY A 140 -18.43 9.01 -24.02
C GLY A 140 -17.67 9.43 -25.27
N ALA A 141 -16.94 8.52 -25.91
CA ALA A 141 -16.22 8.77 -27.18
C ALA A 141 -17.17 9.09 -28.36
N ASP A 142 -18.44 8.69 -28.24
CA ASP A 142 -19.53 9.04 -29.14
C ASP A 142 -20.00 10.49 -29.02
N ILE A 143 -19.63 11.17 -27.92
CA ILE A 143 -20.03 12.55 -27.61
C ILE A 143 -18.90 13.54 -27.90
N ALA A 144 -17.67 13.22 -27.50
CA ALA A 144 -16.51 14.09 -27.68
C ALA A 144 -15.18 13.32 -27.75
N SER A 145 -14.19 13.87 -28.46
CA SER A 145 -12.83 13.33 -28.48
C SER A 145 -12.06 13.70 -27.19
N PRO A 146 -11.52 12.73 -26.43
CA PRO A 146 -10.84 13.02 -25.19
C PRO A 146 -9.43 13.57 -25.40
N GLU A 147 -9.16 14.77 -24.88
CA GLU A 147 -7.80 15.30 -24.72
C GLU A 147 -7.33 15.13 -23.27
N ILE A 148 -6.39 14.19 -23.06
CA ILE A 148 -5.97 13.81 -21.71
C ILE A 148 -4.74 14.61 -21.30
N ARG A 149 -4.88 15.37 -20.21
CA ARG A 149 -3.76 16.08 -19.59
C ARG A 149 -2.78 15.11 -18.94
N VAL A 150 -1.49 15.31 -19.20
CA VAL A 150 -0.40 14.50 -18.64
C VAL A 150 -0.40 14.51 -17.11
N GLY A 151 -0.66 15.67 -16.49
CA GLY A 151 -0.68 15.78 -15.02
C GLY A 151 -1.79 14.97 -14.38
N ASN A 152 -2.97 14.90 -15.03
CA ASN A 152 -4.10 14.11 -14.55
C ASN A 152 -3.83 12.61 -14.72
N TYR A 153 -3.34 12.20 -15.90
CA TYR A 153 -2.97 10.82 -16.17
C TYR A 153 -1.99 10.26 -15.13
N VAL A 154 -0.89 10.99 -14.89
CA VAL A 154 0.11 10.63 -13.89
C VAL A 154 -0.50 10.52 -12.49
N ALA A 155 -1.35 11.47 -12.08
CA ALA A 155 -1.94 11.45 -10.76
C ALA A 155 -2.86 10.23 -10.54
N VAL A 156 -3.67 9.88 -11.54
CA VAL A 156 -4.55 8.71 -11.50
C VAL A 156 -3.73 7.43 -11.43
N VAL A 157 -2.75 7.27 -12.32
CA VAL A 157 -1.87 6.10 -12.35
C VAL A 157 -1.10 5.95 -11.04
N ALA A 158 -0.46 7.02 -10.57
CA ALA A 158 0.33 6.97 -9.34
C ALA A 158 -0.52 6.61 -8.10
N ARG A 159 -1.73 7.20 -7.98
CA ARG A 159 -2.66 6.87 -6.91
C ARG A 159 -3.06 5.39 -6.95
N LEU A 160 -3.37 4.88 -8.14
CA LEU A 160 -3.76 3.48 -8.33
C LEU A 160 -2.61 2.54 -7.95
N LEU A 161 -1.41 2.78 -8.47
CA LEU A 161 -0.23 1.95 -8.17
C LEU A 161 0.10 1.94 -6.68
N LEU A 162 0.07 3.10 -6.01
CA LEU A 162 0.29 3.17 -4.58
C LEU A 162 -0.78 2.44 -3.78
N ALA A 163 -2.06 2.67 -4.10
CA ALA A 163 -3.14 2.04 -3.35
C ALA A 163 -3.10 0.52 -3.48
N ILE A 164 -2.87 0.01 -4.68
CA ILE A 164 -2.76 -1.44 -4.93
C ILE A 164 -1.50 -2.01 -4.28
N GLY A 165 -0.36 -1.34 -4.38
CA GLY A 165 0.86 -1.73 -3.67
C GLY A 165 0.63 -1.85 -2.16
N ILE A 166 -0.02 -0.86 -1.54
CA ILE A 166 -0.36 -0.89 -0.10
C ILE A 166 -1.26 -2.08 0.23
N VAL A 167 -2.25 -2.36 -0.61
CA VAL A 167 -3.17 -3.47 -0.35
C VAL A 167 -2.49 -4.83 -0.49
N PHE A 168 -1.51 -4.94 -1.39
CA PHE A 168 -0.68 -6.14 -1.51
C PHE A 168 0.20 -6.42 -0.28
N GLU A 169 0.39 -5.45 0.62
CA GLU A 169 1.09 -5.68 1.90
C GLU A 169 0.24 -6.41 2.94
N MET A 170 -1.09 -6.47 2.73
CA MET A 170 -2.02 -7.10 3.66
C MET A 170 -1.62 -8.53 4.07
N PRO A 171 -1.21 -9.44 3.17
CA PRO A 171 -0.77 -10.79 3.53
C PRO A 171 0.47 -10.79 4.44
N VAL A 172 1.43 -9.91 4.20
CA VAL A 172 2.66 -9.85 4.99
C VAL A 172 2.37 -9.30 6.38
N ILE A 173 1.62 -8.20 6.45
CA ILE A 173 1.25 -7.55 7.71
C ILE A 173 0.38 -8.49 8.57
N THR A 174 -0.63 -9.13 7.98
CA THR A 174 -1.50 -10.06 8.72
C THR A 174 -0.76 -11.29 9.22
N THR A 175 0.16 -11.84 8.41
CA THR A 175 1.02 -12.96 8.82
C THR A 175 1.91 -12.57 10.00
N PHE A 176 2.51 -11.38 9.94
CA PHE A 176 3.31 -10.84 11.02
C PHE A 176 2.49 -10.68 12.31
N LEU A 177 1.30 -10.06 12.23
CA LEU A 177 0.41 -9.89 13.37
C LEU A 177 -0.09 -11.23 13.94
N ALA A 178 -0.33 -12.22 13.08
CA ALA A 178 -0.71 -13.57 13.50
C ALA A 178 0.43 -14.30 14.22
N ARG A 179 1.68 -14.09 13.80
CA ARG A 179 2.87 -14.64 14.48
C ARG A 179 3.03 -14.09 15.90
N LEU A 180 2.73 -12.80 16.08
CA LEU A 180 2.77 -12.15 17.38
C LEU A 180 1.58 -12.53 18.30
N GLY A 181 0.61 -13.28 17.78
CA GLY A 181 -0.60 -13.63 18.52
C GLY A 181 -1.63 -12.50 18.65
N VAL A 182 -1.37 -11.34 18.05
CA VAL A 182 -2.30 -10.19 18.02
C VAL A 182 -3.54 -10.54 17.19
N LEU A 183 -3.37 -11.30 16.11
CA LEU A 183 -4.44 -11.63 15.17
C LEU A 183 -4.64 -13.15 15.09
N LYS A 184 -5.85 -13.62 15.42
CA LYS A 184 -6.20 -15.05 15.31
C LYS A 184 -6.70 -15.37 13.89
N PRO A 185 -6.19 -16.41 13.19
CA PRO A 185 -6.69 -16.79 11.87
C PRO A 185 -8.17 -17.19 11.86
N GLN A 186 -8.69 -17.67 12.99
CA GLN A 186 -10.12 -17.95 13.19
C GLN A 186 -10.96 -16.67 13.12
N TRP A 187 -10.45 -15.55 13.66
CA TRP A 187 -11.12 -14.26 13.59
C TRP A 187 -11.22 -13.76 12.14
N LEU A 188 -10.12 -13.83 11.38
CA LEU A 188 -10.12 -13.50 9.95
C LEU A 188 -11.10 -14.39 9.17
N SER A 189 -11.07 -15.70 9.43
CA SER A 189 -11.98 -16.64 8.77
C SER A 189 -13.45 -16.37 9.08
N LYS A 190 -13.78 -15.91 10.29
CA LYS A 190 -15.16 -15.53 10.67
C LYS A 190 -15.64 -14.26 9.93
N HIS A 191 -14.74 -13.34 9.61
CA HIS A 191 -15.06 -12.03 9.02
C HIS A 191 -14.90 -11.98 7.50
N ARG A 192 -14.84 -13.14 6.81
CA ARG A 192 -14.74 -13.24 5.34
C ARG A 192 -15.78 -12.40 4.59
N ARG A 193 -17.04 -12.45 5.02
CA ARG A 193 -18.13 -11.68 4.39
C ARG A 193 -17.88 -10.18 4.49
N LEU A 194 -17.38 -9.70 5.62
CA LEU A 194 -17.03 -8.29 5.82
C LEU A 194 -15.82 -7.90 4.97
N ALA A 195 -14.81 -8.76 4.87
CA ALA A 195 -13.65 -8.52 4.01
C ALA A 195 -14.04 -8.36 2.53
N ILE A 196 -15.00 -9.16 2.04
CA ILE A 196 -15.53 -9.01 0.67
C ILE A 196 -16.20 -7.63 0.51
N ILE A 197 -17.05 -7.22 1.45
CA ILE A 197 -17.70 -5.90 1.40
C ILE A 197 -16.65 -4.78 1.41
N PHE A 198 -15.67 -4.85 2.31
CA PHE A 198 -14.58 -3.87 2.37
C PHE A 198 -13.72 -3.89 1.11
N ALA A 199 -13.51 -5.03 0.46
CA ALA A 199 -12.79 -5.12 -0.80
C ALA A 199 -13.51 -4.35 -1.92
N PHE A 200 -14.84 -4.46 -2.02
CA PHE A 200 -15.63 -3.68 -2.98
C PHE A 200 -15.65 -2.19 -2.65
N ILE A 201 -15.70 -1.81 -1.37
CA ILE A 201 -15.61 -0.40 -0.94
C ILE A 201 -14.23 0.17 -1.28
N LEU A 202 -13.15 -0.54 -0.97
CA LEU A 202 -11.80 -0.14 -1.32
C LEU A 202 -11.62 -0.06 -2.84
N ALA A 203 -12.14 -1.03 -3.59
CA ALA A 203 -12.13 -0.99 -5.04
C ALA A 203 -12.80 0.28 -5.56
N ALA A 204 -13.98 0.65 -5.06
CA ALA A 204 -14.69 1.87 -5.46
C ALA A 204 -13.94 3.18 -5.11
N ILE A 205 -13.12 3.18 -4.04
CA ILE A 205 -12.29 4.34 -3.68
C ILE A 205 -11.03 4.42 -4.58
N ILE A 206 -10.49 3.26 -4.97
CA ILE A 206 -9.25 3.15 -5.74
C ILE A 206 -9.51 3.38 -7.23
N THR A 207 -10.58 2.79 -7.77
CA THR A 207 -10.91 2.91 -9.19
C THR A 207 -11.45 4.31 -9.49
N PRO A 208 -10.94 4.99 -10.53
CA PRO A 208 -11.47 6.29 -10.95
C PRO A 208 -12.86 6.18 -11.58
N THR A 209 -13.30 4.95 -11.90
CA THR A 209 -14.56 4.65 -12.56
C THR A 209 -15.49 3.91 -11.59
N PHE A 210 -16.78 4.18 -11.72
CA PHE A 210 -17.85 3.52 -10.95
C PHE A 210 -18.55 2.45 -11.80
N ASP A 211 -17.79 1.71 -12.60
CA ASP A 211 -18.34 0.61 -13.40
C ASP A 211 -18.12 -0.75 -12.70
N PRO A 212 -19.12 -1.65 -12.71
CA PRO A 212 -19.01 -2.93 -12.00
C PRO A 212 -17.85 -3.82 -12.47
N ILE A 213 -17.41 -3.67 -13.72
CA ILE A 213 -16.38 -4.53 -14.32
C ILE A 213 -15.00 -4.15 -13.75
N ASN A 214 -14.59 -2.89 -13.86
CA ASN A 214 -13.30 -2.43 -13.30
C ASN A 214 -13.29 -2.50 -11.77
N GLN A 215 -14.42 -2.23 -11.12
CA GLN A 215 -14.52 -2.40 -9.67
C GLN A 215 -14.30 -3.86 -9.26
N SER A 216 -14.90 -4.83 -9.97
CA SER A 216 -14.69 -6.26 -9.71
C SER A 216 -13.26 -6.70 -10.02
N LEU A 217 -12.65 -6.13 -11.06
CA LEU A 217 -11.26 -6.41 -11.44
C LEU A 217 -10.28 -6.04 -10.33
N VAL A 218 -10.58 -5.01 -9.52
CA VAL A 218 -9.80 -4.66 -8.32
C VAL A 218 -10.24 -5.47 -7.10
N ALA A 219 -11.55 -5.63 -6.87
CA ALA A 219 -12.07 -6.30 -5.68
C ALA A 219 -11.70 -7.79 -5.60
N ILE A 220 -11.69 -8.51 -6.73
CA ILE A 220 -11.37 -9.94 -6.77
C ILE A 220 -9.93 -10.22 -6.29
N PRO A 221 -8.88 -9.56 -6.84
CA PRO A 221 -7.53 -9.66 -6.30
C PRO A 221 -7.43 -9.36 -4.81
N LEU A 222 -8.16 -8.34 -4.34
CA LEU A 222 -8.23 -7.99 -2.93
C LEU A 222 -8.76 -9.12 -2.05
N ILE A 223 -9.82 -9.80 -2.50
CA ILE A 223 -10.39 -10.97 -1.82
C ILE A 223 -9.39 -12.13 -1.84
N VAL A 224 -8.70 -12.37 -2.96
CA VAL A 224 -7.67 -13.41 -3.07
C VAL A 224 -6.51 -13.14 -2.11
N LEU A 225 -6.04 -11.89 -2.02
CA LEU A 225 -5.01 -11.48 -1.06
C LEU A 225 -5.47 -11.69 0.38
N TYR A 226 -6.75 -11.41 0.69
CA TYR A 226 -7.31 -11.67 2.01
C TYR A 226 -7.37 -13.18 2.32
N GLU A 227 -7.70 -14.01 1.34
CA GLU A 227 -7.68 -15.46 1.52
C GLU A 227 -6.26 -16.00 1.75
N MET A 228 -5.31 -15.50 0.96
CA MET A 228 -3.89 -15.78 1.13
C MET A 228 -3.40 -15.35 2.52
N SER A 229 -3.85 -14.18 3.00
CA SER A 229 -3.58 -13.68 4.35
C SER A 229 -4.05 -14.68 5.42
N ILE A 230 -5.27 -15.22 5.29
CA ILE A 230 -5.79 -16.24 6.22
C ILE A 230 -4.94 -17.49 6.19
N TRP A 231 -4.58 -17.98 5.00
CA TRP A 231 -3.80 -19.19 4.84
C TRP A 231 -2.42 -19.06 5.46
N LEU A 232 -1.69 -17.98 5.15
CA LEU A 232 -0.37 -17.70 5.73
C LEU A 232 -0.44 -17.53 7.25
N ALA A 233 -1.48 -16.84 7.75
CA ALA A 233 -1.69 -16.68 9.18
C ALA A 233 -1.89 -18.02 9.91
N LYS A 234 -2.59 -18.99 9.30
CA LYS A 234 -2.76 -20.35 9.85
C LYS A 234 -1.43 -21.13 9.94
N LEU A 235 -0.56 -20.98 8.95
CA LEU A 235 0.75 -21.66 8.93
C LEU A 235 1.68 -21.16 10.03
N VAL A 236 1.57 -19.87 10.36
CA VAL A 236 2.51 -19.18 11.24
C VAL A 236 2.01 -19.08 12.69
N GLN A 237 0.71 -19.29 12.93
CA GLN A 237 0.09 -19.30 14.26
C GLN A 237 0.80 -20.30 15.18
N LYS A 238 1.43 -19.79 16.25
CA LYS A 238 1.88 -20.65 17.35
C LYS A 238 0.65 -21.30 17.99
N ARG A 239 0.61 -22.64 18.00
CA ARG A 239 -0.36 -23.36 18.84
C ARG A 239 -0.11 -22.94 20.30
N PRO A 240 -1.16 -22.66 21.08
CA PRO A 240 -1.00 -22.55 22.54
C PRO A 240 -0.33 -23.82 23.06
N PRO A 241 0.55 -23.75 24.06
CA PRO A 241 0.99 -24.94 24.79
C PRO A 241 -0.26 -25.70 25.24
N ALA A 242 -0.30 -27.00 24.96
CA ALA A 242 -1.39 -27.86 25.39
C ALA A 242 -1.26 -28.13 26.89
N GLU A 243 -1.60 -27.15 27.75
CA GLU A 243 -1.49 -27.33 29.21
C GLU A 243 -2.36 -26.38 30.06
N GLU A 244 -3.49 -25.91 29.55
CA GLU A 244 -4.56 -25.29 30.38
C GLU A 244 -5.95 -25.83 30.00
N ALA A 245 -6.01 -27.14 29.73
CA ALA A 245 -7.24 -27.91 29.65
C ALA A 245 -7.02 -29.23 30.40
N ALA A 246 -6.81 -29.12 31.71
CA ALA A 246 -6.95 -30.19 32.68
C ALA A 246 -7.66 -29.60 33.91
#